data_AF-A0A9E1KSP2-F1
#
_entry.id   AF-A0A9E1KSP2-F1
#
_cell.length_a   1.000
_cell.length_b   1.000
_cell.length_c   1.000
_cell.angle_alpha   90.00
_cell.angle_beta   90.00
_cell.angle_gamma   90.00
#
_symmetry.space_group_name_H-M   'P 1'
#
loop_
_entity.id
_entity.type
_entity.pdbx_description
1 polymer ?
#
loop_
_entity_poly.entity_id
_entity_poly.type
_entity_poly.pdbx_seq_one_letter_code
_entity_poly.pdbx_strand_id
1 'polypeptide(L)'
;MRQRIIVKFLLLTMIVSALFLSSCKEFSNDEGESKTISVDLGNILQQLNTDTSLKSIDAPSVVKGLLIGAIVVTARTTPYTSDTVMTQTVEDELVTQLTNSISYITIANLPVSGDYINFLIPPDTAANWQVVVVATDFAINTLGDLASYDDAGHKLTHKGFTPRFFTSDTVGNDIIQVDMELYD
;
A
#
# COMPACT_ATOMS: atom_id res chain seq x y z
N MET A 1 12.98 -24.52 8.43
CA MET A 1 13.46 -23.15 8.08
C MET A 1 13.84 -23.00 6.61
N ARG A 2 14.70 -23.86 6.03
CA ARG A 2 15.11 -23.77 4.60
C ARG A 2 13.99 -23.89 3.55
N GLN A 3 12.93 -24.66 3.80
CA GLN A 3 11.80 -24.80 2.87
C GLN A 3 10.93 -23.53 2.75
N ARG A 4 10.84 -22.71 3.81
CA ARG A 4 10.07 -21.46 3.79
C ARG A 4 10.72 -20.38 2.91
N ILE A 5 12.05 -20.37 2.84
CA ILE A 5 12.82 -19.42 2.02
C ILE A 5 12.70 -19.77 0.53
N ILE A 6 12.74 -21.06 0.18
CA ILE A 6 12.63 -21.52 -1.22
C ILE A 6 11.25 -21.24 -1.81
N VAL A 7 10.18 -21.35 -1.01
CA VAL A 7 8.81 -21.05 -1.45
C VAL A 7 8.60 -19.54 -1.64
N LYS A 8 9.13 -18.70 -0.74
CA LYS A 8 9.13 -17.22 -0.90
C LYS A 8 9.88 -16.77 -2.17
N PHE A 9 11.00 -17.42 -2.49
CA PHE A 9 11.82 -17.09 -3.67
C PHE A 9 11.13 -17.45 -5.00
N LEU A 10 10.36 -18.53 -5.03
CA LEU A 10 9.54 -18.94 -6.19
C LEU A 10 8.29 -18.08 -6.37
N LEU A 11 7.70 -17.57 -5.27
CA LEU A 11 6.54 -16.66 -5.31
C LEU A 11 6.90 -15.29 -5.90
N LEU A 12 8.04 -14.74 -5.50
CA LEU A 12 8.49 -13.41 -5.91
C LEU A 12 8.93 -13.36 -7.39
N THR A 13 9.61 -14.42 -7.86
CA THR A 13 10.03 -14.54 -9.27
C THR A 13 8.84 -14.70 -10.23
N MET A 14 7.73 -15.28 -9.76
CA MET A 14 6.51 -15.41 -10.56
C MET A 14 5.76 -14.06 -10.70
N ILE A 15 5.73 -13.24 -9.63
CA ILE A 15 5.18 -11.87 -9.65
C ILE A 15 5.98 -10.98 -10.60
N VAL A 16 7.30 -11.07 -10.57
CA VAL A 16 8.20 -10.32 -11.46
C VAL A 16 8.00 -10.72 -12.94
N SER A 17 7.76 -12.00 -13.21
CA SER A 17 7.51 -12.48 -14.58
C SER A 17 6.16 -11.97 -15.13
N ALA A 18 5.16 -11.76 -14.27
CA ALA A 18 3.88 -11.14 -14.65
C ALA A 18 4.00 -9.62 -14.88
N LEU A 19 4.90 -8.94 -14.14
CA LEU A 19 5.20 -7.52 -14.31
C LEU A 19 5.95 -7.21 -15.63
N PHE A 20 6.79 -8.14 -16.11
CA PHE A 20 7.50 -7.99 -17.39
C PHE A 20 6.63 -8.27 -18.63
N LEU A 21 5.53 -9.02 -18.51
CA LEU A 21 4.61 -9.28 -19.62
C LEU A 21 3.47 -8.26 -19.75
N SER A 22 3.31 -7.37 -18.77
CA SER A 22 2.30 -6.30 -18.78
C SER A 22 2.88 -4.93 -19.21
N SER A 23 4.21 -4.82 -19.37
CA SER A 23 4.86 -3.68 -20.01
C SER A 23 4.80 -3.79 -21.54
N CYS A 24 3.59 -3.70 -22.10
CA CYS A 24 3.24 -3.36 -23.49
C CYS A 24 1.80 -3.81 -23.83
N LYS A 25 0.83 -3.56 -22.95
CA LYS A 25 -0.56 -3.44 -23.41
C LYS A 25 -0.91 -1.97 -23.49
N GLU A 26 -0.86 -1.49 -24.73
CA GLU A 26 -1.50 -0.29 -25.22
C GLU A 26 -2.81 -0.07 -24.46
N PHE A 27 -2.86 1.02 -23.69
CA PHE A 27 -4.02 1.46 -22.94
C PHE A 27 -5.19 1.69 -23.91
N SER A 28 -6.06 0.69 -24.10
CA SER A 28 -7.37 0.95 -24.66
C SER A 28 -8.23 1.55 -23.56
N ASN A 29 -8.38 2.88 -23.60
CA ASN A 29 -9.39 3.59 -22.85
C ASN A 29 -10.77 3.08 -23.29
N ASP A 30 -11.37 2.21 -22.47
CA ASP A 30 -12.82 2.14 -22.40
C ASP A 30 -13.26 3.23 -21.40
N GLU A 31 -14.27 3.99 -21.79
CA GLU A 31 -14.64 5.28 -21.21
C GLU A 31 -15.29 5.10 -19.83
N GLY A 32 -14.49 5.23 -18.77
CA GLY A 32 -14.95 5.59 -17.44
C GLY A 32 -14.07 6.73 -16.93
N GLU A 33 -14.67 7.85 -16.51
CA GLU A 33 -13.90 8.96 -15.93
C GLU A 33 -13.07 8.44 -14.75
N SER A 34 -11.75 8.45 -14.90
CA SER A 34 -10.86 8.00 -13.84
C SER A 34 -10.92 9.02 -12.70
N LYS A 35 -11.54 8.61 -11.58
CA LYS A 35 -11.71 9.43 -10.38
C LYS A 35 -10.45 9.35 -9.50
N THR A 36 -10.15 10.44 -8.81
CA THR A 36 -9.07 10.52 -7.82
C THR A 36 -9.62 10.84 -6.44
N ILE A 37 -8.90 10.42 -5.40
CA ILE A 37 -9.17 10.80 -4.02
C ILE A 37 -7.88 11.26 -3.33
N SER A 38 -8.06 11.95 -2.20
CA SER A 38 -6.96 12.50 -1.40
C SER A 38 -6.91 11.85 -0.02
N VAL A 39 -5.71 11.47 0.42
CA VAL A 39 -5.44 11.07 1.81
C VAL A 39 -4.67 12.18 2.52
N ASP A 40 -5.09 12.46 3.76
CA ASP A 40 -4.48 13.47 4.64
C ASP A 40 -3.10 13.04 5.13
N LEU A 41 -2.05 13.75 4.69
CA LEU A 41 -0.69 13.50 5.13
C LEU A 41 -0.43 14.00 6.55
N GLY A 42 -1.12 15.04 7.01
CA GLY A 42 -0.94 15.58 8.36
C GLY A 42 -1.26 14.53 9.42
N ASN A 43 -2.38 13.82 9.26
CA ASN A 43 -2.77 12.73 10.13
C ASN A 43 -1.77 11.54 10.09
N ILE A 44 -1.29 11.16 8.90
CA ILE A 44 -0.28 10.11 8.75
C ILE A 44 1.04 10.51 9.42
N LEU A 45 1.57 11.70 9.08
CA LEU A 45 2.84 12.18 9.63
C LEU A 45 2.78 12.36 11.13
N GLN A 46 1.63 12.78 11.69
CA GLN A 46 1.45 12.84 13.13
C GLN A 46 1.62 11.45 13.76
N GLN A 47 0.95 10.43 13.22
CA GLN A 47 1.01 9.04 13.71
C GLN A 47 2.43 8.48 13.66
N LEU A 48 3.16 8.71 12.57
CA LEU A 48 4.56 8.29 12.40
C LEU A 48 5.52 9.00 13.36
N ASN A 49 5.20 10.22 13.80
CA ASN A 49 6.01 11.01 14.74
C ASN A 49 5.61 10.83 16.22
N THR A 50 4.48 10.17 16.51
CA THR A 50 4.02 9.88 17.88
C THR A 50 4.61 8.62 18.50
N ASP A 51 5.45 7.86 17.78
CA ASP A 51 6.28 6.83 18.42
C ASP A 51 7.37 7.50 19.28
N THR A 52 7.02 7.66 20.55
CA THR A 52 7.68 8.52 21.54
C THR A 52 8.91 7.87 22.19
N SER A 53 9.32 6.69 21.73
CA SER A 53 10.52 6.01 22.20
C SER A 53 11.83 6.65 21.69
N LEU A 54 11.78 7.56 20.71
CA LEU A 54 12.96 8.17 20.07
C LEU A 54 12.85 9.68 19.80
N LYS A 55 12.27 10.48 20.71
CA LYS A 55 12.37 11.96 20.61
C LYS A 55 13.78 12.46 20.97
N SER A 56 14.74 12.25 20.07
CA SER A 56 15.76 13.25 19.81
C SER A 56 15.28 14.07 18.62
N ILE A 57 15.21 15.39 18.80
CA ILE A 57 14.74 16.36 17.79
C ILE A 57 15.67 16.36 16.54
N ASP A 58 16.82 15.68 16.62
CA ASP A 58 17.80 15.51 15.54
C ASP A 58 17.89 14.08 14.98
N ALA A 59 17.01 13.16 15.39
CA ALA A 59 17.00 11.82 14.79
C ALA A 59 16.34 11.88 13.41
N PRO A 60 17.01 11.47 12.32
CA PRO A 60 16.34 11.33 11.03
C PRO A 60 15.13 10.42 11.22
N SER A 61 13.95 10.84 10.76
CA SER A 61 12.75 10.01 10.76
C SER A 61 13.12 8.61 10.29
N VAL A 62 12.83 7.61 11.12
CA VAL A 62 13.09 6.21 10.77
C VAL A 62 12.37 5.89 9.46
N VAL A 63 11.21 6.52 9.23
CA VAL A 63 10.42 6.39 8.01
C VAL A 63 10.95 7.30 6.91
N LYS A 64 11.18 6.72 5.73
CA LYS A 64 11.69 7.39 4.53
C LYS A 64 10.77 7.24 3.31
N GLY A 65 9.84 6.29 3.33
CA GLY A 65 8.91 6.05 2.22
C GLY A 65 7.50 5.74 2.72
N LEU A 66 6.53 6.08 1.87
CA LEU A 66 5.12 5.78 2.00
C LEU A 66 4.61 5.14 0.71
N LEU A 67 3.81 4.11 0.88
CA LEU A 67 2.96 3.55 -0.16
C LEU A 67 1.51 3.81 0.25
N ILE A 68 0.76 4.50 -0.60
CA ILE A 68 -0.64 4.86 -0.34
C ILE A 68 -1.46 4.54 -1.56
N GLY A 69 -2.60 3.90 -1.39
CA GLY A 69 -3.56 3.80 -2.48
C GLY A 69 -4.73 2.89 -2.21
N ALA A 70 -5.48 2.59 -3.26
CA ALA A 70 -6.60 1.67 -3.20
C ALA A 70 -6.15 0.24 -3.51
N ILE A 71 -6.66 -0.72 -2.75
CA ILE A 71 -6.57 -2.14 -3.08
C ILE A 71 -7.97 -2.72 -3.31
N VAL A 72 -8.15 -3.37 -4.46
CA VAL A 72 -9.37 -4.10 -4.79
C VAL A 72 -9.35 -5.42 -4.04
N VAL A 73 -10.35 -5.63 -3.19
CA VAL A 73 -10.45 -6.80 -2.31
C VAL A 73 -11.49 -7.76 -2.85
N THR A 74 -11.03 -8.88 -3.39
CA THR A 74 -11.90 -9.90 -4.01
C THR A 74 -12.01 -11.19 -3.19
N ALA A 75 -11.06 -11.45 -2.29
CA ALA A 75 -11.03 -12.70 -1.52
C ALA A 75 -11.86 -12.63 -0.22
N ARG A 76 -12.33 -11.43 0.18
CA ARG A 76 -12.96 -11.20 1.49
C ARG A 76 -14.25 -10.42 1.36
N THR A 77 -15.19 -10.73 2.24
CA THR A 77 -16.44 -9.98 2.43
C THR A 77 -16.34 -8.95 3.56
N THR A 78 -15.24 -8.96 4.32
CA THR A 78 -14.93 -7.99 5.37
C THR A 78 -13.63 -7.25 5.06
N PRO A 79 -13.56 -5.92 5.32
CA PRO A 79 -12.34 -5.14 5.16
C PRO A 79 -11.19 -5.70 5.97
N TYR A 80 -9.97 -5.41 5.50
CA TYR A 80 -8.81 -5.61 6.35
C TYR A 80 -8.78 -4.52 7.40
N THR A 81 -8.33 -4.92 8.58
CA THR A 81 -8.07 -4.04 9.71
C THR A 81 -6.64 -4.29 10.16
N SER A 82 -6.10 -3.39 10.97
CA SER A 82 -4.77 -3.59 11.54
C SER A 82 -4.70 -4.87 12.40
N ASP A 83 -5.81 -5.24 13.05
CA ASP A 83 -6.02 -6.49 13.80
C ASP A 83 -6.12 -7.76 12.93
N THR A 84 -6.15 -7.63 11.61
CA THR A 84 -6.29 -8.81 10.73
C THR A 84 -5.06 -9.70 10.87
N VAL A 85 -5.29 -10.92 11.35
CA VAL A 85 -4.25 -11.93 11.56
C VAL A 85 -3.59 -12.28 10.21
N MET A 86 -2.29 -12.03 10.13
CA MET A 86 -1.50 -12.27 8.93
C MET A 86 -1.07 -13.75 8.85
N THR A 87 -1.96 -14.58 8.30
CA THR A 87 -1.64 -15.97 7.94
C THR A 87 -1.09 -16.04 6.52
N GLN A 88 -0.43 -17.14 6.16
CA GLN A 88 0.09 -17.31 4.78
C GLN A 88 -1.00 -17.12 3.71
N THR A 89 -2.21 -17.60 3.95
CA THR A 89 -3.34 -17.41 3.02
C THR A 89 -3.69 -15.94 2.86
N VAL A 90 -3.72 -15.18 3.95
CA VAL A 90 -4.01 -13.73 3.92
C VAL A 90 -2.89 -12.96 3.23
N GLU A 91 -1.63 -13.36 3.43
CA GLU A 91 -0.49 -12.80 2.71
C GLU A 91 -0.60 -13.04 1.20
N ASP A 92 -0.87 -14.28 0.78
CA ASP A 92 -1.00 -14.65 -0.64
C ASP A 92 -2.18 -13.91 -1.31
N GLU A 93 -3.28 -13.74 -0.58
CA GLU A 93 -4.44 -12.95 -0.98
C GLU A 93 -4.08 -11.47 -1.16
N LEU A 94 -3.39 -10.86 -0.19
CA LEU A 94 -2.95 -9.47 -0.25
C LEU A 94 -1.97 -9.24 -1.39
N VAL A 95 -1.03 -10.15 -1.62
CA VAL A 95 -0.10 -10.10 -2.76
C VAL A 95 -0.86 -10.06 -4.09
N THR A 96 -1.85 -10.94 -4.24
CA THR A 96 -2.68 -10.99 -5.44
C THR A 96 -3.49 -9.70 -5.61
N GLN A 97 -4.10 -9.21 -4.53
CA GLN A 97 -4.91 -7.98 -4.54
C GLN A 97 -4.06 -6.74 -4.84
N LEU A 98 -2.87 -6.62 -4.24
CA LEU A 98 -1.92 -5.54 -4.51
C LEU A 98 -1.44 -5.56 -5.96
N THR A 99 -1.13 -6.75 -6.50
CA THR A 99 -0.71 -6.91 -7.90
C THR A 99 -1.79 -6.39 -8.85
N ASN A 100 -3.05 -6.74 -8.59
CA ASN A 100 -4.18 -6.29 -9.40
C ASN A 100 -4.53 -4.81 -9.19
N SER A 101 -4.00 -4.17 -8.15
CA SER A 101 -4.33 -2.79 -7.77
C SER A 101 -3.17 -1.82 -8.00
N ILE A 102 -2.10 -2.28 -8.67
CA ILE A 102 -0.85 -1.53 -8.79
C ILE A 102 -1.04 -0.13 -9.41
N SER A 103 -2.00 0.01 -10.32
CA SER A 103 -2.35 1.28 -10.97
C SER A 103 -3.04 2.29 -10.05
N TYR A 104 -3.49 1.87 -8.87
CA TYR A 104 -4.17 2.70 -7.87
C TYR A 104 -3.29 2.99 -6.65
N ILE A 105 -2.02 2.58 -6.71
CA ILE A 105 -1.02 2.79 -5.67
C ILE A 105 -0.08 3.92 -6.08
N THR A 106 0.15 4.84 -5.14
CA THR A 106 1.11 5.93 -5.24
C THR A 106 2.22 5.75 -4.21
N ILE A 107 3.45 6.05 -4.63
CA ILE A 107 4.63 6.09 -3.77
C ILE A 107 4.93 7.54 -3.43
N ALA A 108 5.26 7.81 -2.17
CA ALA A 108 5.78 9.09 -1.74
C ALA A 108 7.02 8.91 -0.87
N ASN A 109 8.10 9.63 -1.19
CA ASN A 109 9.31 9.66 -0.38
C ASN A 109 9.24 10.82 0.60
N LEU A 110 9.58 10.56 1.86
CA LEU A 110 9.58 11.57 2.91
C LEU A 110 10.93 12.32 2.98
N PRO A 111 10.92 13.63 3.29
CA PRO A 111 9.76 14.46 3.56
C PRO A 111 8.97 14.83 2.30
N VAL A 112 7.65 14.96 2.43
CA VAL A 112 6.72 15.44 1.39
C VAL A 112 6.40 16.91 1.63
N SER A 113 6.22 17.68 0.55
CA SER A 113 5.95 19.13 0.61
C SER A 113 4.47 19.50 0.58
N GLY A 114 3.57 18.52 0.46
CA GLY A 114 2.12 18.73 0.38
C GLY A 114 1.38 18.20 1.60
N ASP A 115 0.15 18.67 1.76
CA ASP A 115 -0.76 18.26 2.86
C ASP A 115 -1.55 16.98 2.51
N TYR A 116 -1.54 16.57 1.24
CA TYR A 116 -2.32 15.44 0.74
C TYR A 116 -1.54 14.62 -0.29
N ILE A 117 -1.85 13.32 -0.36
CA ILE A 117 -1.47 12.45 -1.49
C ILE A 117 -2.73 12.08 -2.26
N ASN A 118 -2.67 12.29 -3.58
CA ASN A 118 -3.74 11.94 -4.51
C ASN A 118 -3.40 10.62 -5.20
N PHE A 119 -4.39 9.75 -5.37
CA PHE A 119 -4.27 8.53 -6.15
C PHE A 119 -5.58 8.21 -6.88
N LEU A 120 -5.47 7.40 -7.93
CA LEU A 120 -6.60 6.92 -8.72
C LEU A 120 -7.43 5.93 -7.89
N ILE A 121 -8.75 6.00 -7.97
CA ILE A 121 -9.61 4.95 -7.42
C ILE A 121 -9.91 3.87 -8.47
N PRO A 122 -10.22 2.63 -8.05
CA PRO A 122 -10.70 1.60 -8.94
C PRO A 122 -12.00 2.03 -9.64
N PRO A 123 -12.24 1.56 -10.88
CA PRO A 123 -13.45 1.89 -11.64
C PRO A 123 -14.70 1.32 -10.98
N ASP A 124 -15.88 1.82 -11.37
CA ASP A 124 -17.18 1.38 -10.85
C ASP A 124 -17.44 -0.13 -11.03
N THR A 125 -16.78 -0.75 -12.01
CA THR A 125 -16.85 -2.19 -12.28
C THR A 125 -15.96 -3.03 -11.36
N ALA A 126 -15.02 -2.40 -10.66
CA ALA A 126 -14.25 -3.09 -9.63
C ALA A 126 -15.16 -3.47 -8.47
N ALA A 127 -14.82 -4.57 -7.80
CA ALA A 127 -15.50 -4.97 -6.57
C ALA A 127 -15.26 -3.96 -5.43
N ASN A 128 -15.53 -4.38 -4.21
CA ASN A 128 -15.13 -3.63 -3.01
C ASN A 128 -13.63 -3.33 -3.02
N TRP A 129 -13.27 -2.09 -2.71
CA TRP A 129 -11.88 -1.70 -2.51
C TRP A 129 -11.70 -0.97 -1.18
N GLN A 130 -10.47 -0.84 -0.72
CA GLN A 130 -10.15 -0.14 0.53
C GLN A 130 -8.85 0.64 0.36
N VAL A 131 -8.66 1.69 1.16
CA VAL A 131 -7.39 2.41 1.19
C VAL A 131 -6.41 1.66 2.08
N VAL A 132 -5.17 1.55 1.61
CA VAL A 132 -4.03 1.04 2.35
C VAL A 132 -2.94 2.10 2.42
N VAL A 133 -2.28 2.19 3.58
CA VAL A 133 -1.08 2.98 3.80
C VAL A 133 -0.01 2.08 4.40
N VAL A 134 1.20 2.11 3.85
CA VAL A 134 2.35 1.36 4.36
C VAL A 134 3.55 2.31 4.44
N ALA A 135 4.23 2.31 5.57
CA ALA A 135 5.42 3.14 5.80
C ALA A 135 6.69 2.28 5.85
N THR A 136 7.78 2.77 5.28
CA THR A 136 9.05 2.05 5.15
C THR A 136 10.22 2.87 5.69
N ASP A 137 11.27 2.19 6.19
CA ASP A 137 12.50 2.84 6.67
C ASP A 137 13.53 3.20 5.57
N PHE A 138 13.12 2.99 4.32
CA PHE A 138 13.86 3.27 3.09
C PHE A 138 12.98 4.01 2.09
N ALA A 139 13.61 4.78 1.21
CA ALA A 139 12.92 5.44 0.10
C ALA A 139 12.54 4.40 -0.96
N ILE A 140 11.30 4.48 -1.47
CA ILE A 140 10.79 3.58 -2.49
C ILE A 140 10.92 4.30 -3.83
N ASN A 141 11.63 3.74 -4.80
CA ASN A 141 11.70 4.31 -6.14
C ASN A 141 10.71 3.61 -7.08
N THR A 142 10.57 2.29 -6.90
CA THR A 142 9.61 1.48 -7.64
C THR A 142 8.91 0.50 -6.71
N LEU A 143 7.71 0.04 -7.08
CA LEU A 143 7.04 -1.04 -6.35
C LEU A 143 7.82 -2.36 -6.44
N GLY A 144 8.66 -2.55 -7.45
CA GLY A 144 9.58 -3.68 -7.55
C GLY A 144 10.68 -3.66 -6.49
N ASP A 145 11.03 -2.48 -5.95
CA ASP A 145 12.01 -2.36 -4.87
C ASP A 145 11.48 -3.01 -3.57
N LEU A 146 10.14 -3.11 -3.44
CA LEU A 146 9.51 -3.77 -2.29
C LEU A 146 9.74 -5.29 -2.27
N ALA A 147 10.18 -5.90 -3.36
CA ALA A 147 10.54 -7.32 -3.35
C ALA A 147 11.92 -7.55 -2.70
N SER A 148 12.78 -6.53 -2.67
CA SER A 148 14.20 -6.68 -2.32
C SER A 148 14.57 -6.11 -0.94
N TYR A 149 13.60 -5.58 -0.20
CA TYR A 149 13.88 -4.86 1.06
C TYR A 149 14.22 -5.80 2.23
N ASP A 150 13.58 -6.98 2.30
CA ASP A 150 13.76 -7.93 3.43
C ASP A 150 15.20 -8.47 3.46
N ASP A 151 15.78 -8.76 2.29
CA ASP A 151 17.16 -9.25 2.15
C ASP A 151 18.22 -8.17 2.53
N ALA A 152 17.85 -6.88 2.46
CA ALA A 152 18.71 -5.76 2.80
C ALA A 152 18.60 -5.31 4.27
N GLY A 153 17.75 -5.97 5.08
CA GLY A 153 17.51 -5.62 6.48
C GLY A 153 16.63 -4.38 6.66
N HIS A 154 16.02 -3.90 5.58
CA HIS A 154 15.00 -2.85 5.61
C HIS A 154 13.67 -3.42 6.06
N LYS A 155 12.78 -2.55 6.58
CA LYS A 155 11.53 -3.00 7.17
C LYS A 155 10.36 -2.09 6.82
N LEU A 156 9.19 -2.72 6.74
CA LEU A 156 7.93 -2.02 6.95
C LEU A 156 7.89 -1.58 8.42
N THR A 157 7.57 -0.31 8.65
CA THR A 157 7.52 0.26 10.01
C THR A 157 6.10 0.35 10.51
N HIS A 158 5.15 0.66 9.61
CA HIS A 158 3.75 0.83 9.94
C HIS A 158 2.87 0.36 8.78
N LYS A 159 1.64 -0.05 9.10
CA LYS A 159 0.57 -0.36 8.15
C LYS A 159 -0.74 0.26 8.62
N GLY A 160 -1.62 0.62 7.69
CA GLY A 160 -2.95 1.12 7.97
C GLY A 160 -3.93 0.72 6.88
N PHE A 161 -5.16 0.42 7.29
CA PHE A 161 -6.27 0.14 6.39
C PHE A 161 -7.47 0.95 6.82
N THR A 162 -8.24 1.47 5.86
CA THR A 162 -9.55 2.02 6.20
C THR A 162 -10.49 0.92 6.68
N PRO A 163 -11.31 1.16 7.72
CA PRO A 163 -12.13 0.12 8.37
C PRO A 163 -13.37 -0.28 7.56
N ARG A 164 -13.53 0.23 6.35
CA ARG A 164 -14.67 0.00 5.46
C ARG A 164 -14.21 -0.23 4.04
N PHE A 165 -15.06 -0.93 3.29
CA PHE A 165 -14.96 -0.92 1.85
C PHE A 165 -15.54 0.37 1.29
N PHE A 166 -14.92 0.81 0.21
CA PHE A 166 -15.39 1.84 -0.67
C PHE A 166 -15.84 1.23 -1.98
N THR A 167 -16.73 1.96 -2.62
CA THR A 167 -17.08 1.90 -4.02
C THR A 167 -16.84 3.28 -4.60
N SER A 168 -16.74 3.37 -5.91
CA SER A 168 -16.59 4.66 -6.60
C SER A 168 -17.76 5.63 -6.40
N ASP A 169 -18.93 5.13 -5.98
CA ASP A 169 -20.12 5.94 -5.63
C ASP A 169 -20.08 6.44 -4.18
N THR A 170 -19.38 5.75 -3.29
CA THR A 170 -19.44 6.01 -1.83
C THR A 170 -18.28 6.85 -1.32
N VAL A 171 -17.24 7.04 -2.12
CA VAL A 171 -16.03 7.76 -1.68
C VAL A 171 -16.15 9.29 -1.76
N GLY A 172 -17.08 9.82 -2.58
CA GLY A 172 -17.32 11.26 -2.70
C GLY A 172 -16.04 12.06 -3.02
N ASN A 173 -16.02 13.34 -2.63
CA ASN A 173 -14.82 14.20 -2.64
C ASN A 173 -14.15 14.28 -1.26
N ASP A 174 -14.40 13.31 -0.40
CA ASP A 174 -13.96 13.37 0.99
C ASP A 174 -12.46 13.11 1.11
N ILE A 175 -11.84 13.79 2.07
CA ILE A 175 -10.46 13.50 2.48
C ILE A 175 -10.50 12.25 3.35
N ILE A 176 -9.75 11.22 2.96
CA ILE A 176 -9.70 9.97 3.70
C ILE A 176 -8.64 10.04 4.79
N GLN A 177 -9.05 9.72 6.02
CA GLN A 177 -8.16 9.49 7.15
C GLN A 177 -7.87 8.00 7.28
N VAL A 178 -6.63 7.66 7.60
CA VAL A 178 -6.18 6.28 7.78
C VAL A 178 -5.40 6.18 9.08
N ASP A 179 -5.91 5.38 10.00
CA ASP A 179 -5.19 5.04 11.22
C ASP A 179 -4.14 3.97 10.89
N MET A 180 -2.94 4.15 11.44
CA MET A 180 -1.77 3.34 11.21
C MET A 180 -1.28 2.73 12.52
N GLU A 181 -0.81 1.49 12.44
CA GLU A 181 -0.21 0.76 13.55
C GLU A 181 1.19 0.30 13.19
N LEU A 182 2.00 0.07 14.22
CA LEU A 182 3.34 -0.51 14.08
C LEU A 182 3.26 -1.87 13.39
N TYR A 183 4.22 -2.11 12.51
CA TYR A 183 4.40 -3.38 11.85
C TYR A 183 5.40 -4.22 12.64
N ASP A 184 4.90 -5.16 13.46
CA ASP A 184 5.69 -6.10 14.29
C ASP A 184 6.24 -7.31 13.50
#